data_AF-A0A7V2WRY5-F1
#
_entry.id   AF-A0A7V2WRY5-F1
#
_cell.length_a   1.000
_cell.length_b   1.000
_cell.length_c   1.000
_cell.angle_alpha   90.00
_cell.angle_beta   90.00
_cell.angle_gamma   90.00
#
_symmetry.space_group_name_H-M   'P 1'
#
loop_
_entity.id
_entity.type
_entity.pdbx_description
1 polymer ?
#
loop_
_entity_poly.entity_id
_entity_poly.type
_entity_poly.pdbx_seq_one_letter_code
_entity_poly.pdbx_strand_id
1 'polypeptide(L)'
;MKIICIGRNYRDHAKELNNPVPKQPLVFMKPTSALLVNNKPFYYPAFSNNLHYEAEIVLKICKNGRHIQQEFASKYYDKIGIGIDFTA
;
A
#
# COMPACT_ATOMS: atom_id res chain seq x y z
N MET A 1 -10.99 6.05 -8.60
CA MET A 1 -10.21 5.96 -7.35
C MET A 1 -8.82 5.44 -7.71
N LYS A 2 -7.76 5.86 -7.01
CA LYS A 2 -6.39 5.37 -7.21
C LYS A 2 -5.90 4.77 -5.89
N ILE A 3 -5.22 3.64 -5.93
CA ILE A 3 -4.55 3.04 -4.78
C ILE A 3 -3.06 3.13 -5.05
N ILE A 4 -2.36 3.91 -4.22
CA ILE A 4 -0.92 4.15 -4.32
C ILE A 4 -0.28 3.48 -3.11
N CYS A 5 0.70 2.61 -3.35
CA CYS A 5 1.36 1.82 -2.32
C CYS A 5 2.85 2.21 -2.24
N ILE A 6 3.46 1.98 -1.08
CA ILE A 6 4.88 2.23 -0.84
C ILE A 6 5.56 0.91 -0.46
N GLY A 7 6.45 0.42 -1.31
CA GLY A 7 7.21 -0.80 -1.04
C GLY A 7 8.39 -0.56 -0.11
N ARG A 8 8.71 -1.55 0.74
CA ARG A 8 9.91 -1.59 1.59
C ARG A 8 10.04 -0.40 2.55
N ASN A 9 8.91 0.03 3.12
CA ASN A 9 8.85 1.20 4.00
C ASN A 9 9.19 0.90 5.48
N TYR A 10 9.39 -0.37 5.84
CA TYR A 10 9.87 -0.80 7.16
C TYR A 10 11.28 -1.39 7.05
N ARG A 11 12.22 -0.90 7.87
CA ARG A 11 13.64 -1.30 7.80
C ARG A 11 13.84 -2.78 8.07
N ASP A 12 13.06 -3.35 8.97
CA ASP A 12 13.19 -4.77 9.33
C ASP A 12 12.65 -5.67 8.21
N HIS A 13 11.52 -5.29 7.60
CA HIS A 13 11.00 -5.98 6.43
C HIS A 13 11.95 -5.91 5.21
N ALA A 14 12.63 -4.77 5.00
CA ALA A 14 13.64 -4.66 3.95
C ALA A 14 14.81 -5.64 4.15
N LYS A 15 15.21 -5.90 5.41
CA LYS A 15 16.27 -6.86 5.76
C LYS A 15 15.83 -8.31 5.61
N GLU A 16 14.58 -8.65 5.95
CA GLU A 16 14.03 -10.00 5.82
C GLU A 16 14.15 -10.55 4.38
N LEU A 17 13.91 -9.68 3.40
CA LEU A 17 14.02 -10.03 1.98
C LEU A 17 15.43 -9.81 1.40
N ASN A 18 16.43 -9.60 2.26
CA ASN A 18 17.83 -9.32 1.91
C ASN A 18 18.00 -8.17 0.89
N ASN A 19 17.11 -7.19 0.96
CA ASN A 19 17.04 -6.08 0.02
C ASN A 19 17.72 -4.82 0.58
N PRO A 20 18.34 -3.98 -0.27
CA PRO A 20 18.85 -2.69 0.19
C PRO A 20 17.69 -1.80 0.62
N VAL A 21 17.85 -1.10 1.75
CA VAL A 21 16.91 -0.06 2.17
C VAL A 21 16.92 1.03 1.10
N PRO A 22 15.77 1.33 0.47
CA PRO A 22 15.75 2.24 -0.65
C PRO A 22 16.02 3.68 -0.17
N LYS A 23 16.79 4.45 -0.96
CA LYS A 23 17.09 5.86 -0.66
C LYS A 23 15.92 6.80 -0.96
N GLN A 24 14.95 6.33 -1.74
CA GLN A 24 13.74 7.04 -2.13
C GLN A 24 12.55 6.07 -2.04
N PRO A 25 11.33 6.55 -1.75
CA PRO A 25 10.16 5.68 -1.67
C PRO A 25 9.93 4.90 -2.98
N LEU A 26 9.73 3.58 -2.86
CA LEU A 26 9.33 2.75 -4.00
C LEU A 26 7.82 2.85 -4.17
N VAL A 27 7.38 3.61 -5.17
CA VAL A 27 5.96 3.87 -5.39
C VAL A 27 5.42 2.95 -6.47
N PHE A 28 4.31 2.27 -6.19
CA PHE A 28 3.56 1.49 -7.17
C PHE A 28 2.06 1.71 -7.01
N MET A 29 1.27 1.14 -7.92
CA MET A 29 -0.18 1.30 -7.91
C MET A 29 -0.88 -0.04 -8.02
N LYS A 30 -2.00 -0.15 -7.30
CA LYS A 30 -2.97 -1.23 -7.47
C LYS A 30 -4.22 -0.72 -8.19
N PRO A 31 -4.78 -1.49 -9.13
CA PRO A 31 -6.04 -1.12 -9.77
C PRO A 31 -7.18 -1.20 -8.75
N THR A 32 -8.25 -0.45 -8.96
CA THR A 32 -9.44 -0.50 -8.09
C THR A 32 -10.09 -1.87 -8.07
N SER A 33 -9.89 -2.70 -9.10
CA SER A 33 -10.35 -4.09 -9.15
C SER A 33 -9.65 -5.02 -8.16
N ALA A 34 -8.50 -4.62 -7.60
CA ALA A 34 -7.82 -5.38 -6.56
C ALA A 34 -8.46 -5.21 -5.16
N LEU A 35 -9.34 -4.21 -4.99
CA LEU A 35 -10.01 -3.96 -3.72
C LEU A 35 -11.16 -4.96 -3.53
N LEU A 36 -11.14 -5.69 -2.41
CA LEU A 36 -12.30 -6.45 -1.96
C LEU A 36 -13.37 -5.49 -1.44
N VAL A 37 -14.58 -5.60 -1.98
CA VAL A 37 -15.72 -4.74 -1.65
C VAL A 37 -16.85 -5.60 -1.12
N ASN A 38 -17.59 -5.10 -0.13
CA ASN A 38 -18.78 -5.75 0.45
C ASN A 38 -18.51 -7.14 1.05
N ASN A 39 -17.35 -7.34 1.69
CA ASN A 39 -16.96 -8.63 2.29
C ASN A 39 -17.05 -9.82 1.30
N LYS A 40 -16.86 -9.56 0.00
CA LYS A 40 -16.75 -10.63 -0.98
C LYS A 40 -15.56 -11.55 -0.64
N PRO A 41 -15.65 -12.85 -0.95
CA PRO A 41 -14.53 -13.76 -0.78
C PRO A 41 -13.27 -13.27 -1.50
N PHE A 42 -12.12 -13.46 -0.86
CA PHE A 42 -10.83 -13.33 -1.52
C PHE A 42 -10.55 -14.61 -2.33
N TYR A 43 -10.12 -14.44 -3.58
CA TYR A 43 -9.80 -15.56 -4.47
C TYR A 43 -8.29 -15.71 -4.55
N TYR A 44 -7.80 -16.91 -4.27
CA TYR A 44 -6.40 -17.25 -4.48
C TYR A 44 -6.11 -17.28 -5.99
N PRO A 45 -5.12 -16.52 -6.50
CA PRO A 45 -4.85 -16.47 -7.93
C PRO A 45 -4.39 -17.84 -8.44
N ALA A 46 -5.05 -18.38 -9.48
CA ALA A 46 -4.77 -19.72 -10.00
C ALA A 46 -3.35 -19.90 -10.57
N PHE A 47 -2.64 -18.81 -10.86
CA PHE A 47 -1.29 -18.83 -11.43
C PHE A 47 -0.17 -18.93 -10.39
N SER A 48 -0.46 -18.73 -9.10
CA SER A 48 0.53 -18.77 -8.02
C SER A 48 0.08 -19.78 -6.97
N ASN A 49 1.05 -20.38 -6.27
CA ASN A 49 0.83 -21.09 -5.01
C ASN A 49 1.56 -20.40 -3.85
N ASN A 50 2.18 -19.24 -4.10
CA ASN A 50 2.95 -18.49 -3.12
C ASN A 50 2.39 -17.08 -2.97
N LEU A 51 1.39 -16.93 -2.12
CA LEU A 51 0.75 -15.65 -1.84
C LEU A 51 1.17 -15.14 -0.45
N HIS A 52 1.82 -13.99 -0.44
CA HIS A 52 2.23 -13.30 0.76
C HIS A 52 1.17 -12.26 1.16
N TYR A 53 1.10 -11.97 2.45
CA TYR A 53 0.25 -10.93 3.01
C TYR A 53 1.12 -9.88 3.72
N GLU A 54 0.89 -8.61 3.41
CA GLU A 54 1.58 -7.48 4.01
C GLU A 54 0.53 -6.57 4.67
N ALA A 55 0.56 -6.45 6.00
CA ALA A 55 -0.38 -5.61 6.73
C ALA A 55 0.09 -4.15 6.73
N GLU A 56 -0.74 -3.25 6.21
CA GLU A 56 -0.36 -1.88 5.90
C GLU A 56 -1.34 -0.86 6.49
N ILE A 57 -0.83 0.32 6.83
CA ILE A 57 -1.67 1.48 7.17
C ILE A 57 -2.17 2.13 5.89
N VAL A 58 -3.49 2.33 5.80
CA VAL A 58 -4.13 2.95 4.64
C VAL A 58 -4.62 4.34 5.00
N LEU A 59 -4.20 5.34 4.22
CA LEU A 59 -4.65 6.72 4.34
C LEU A 59 -5.66 7.05 3.26
N LYS A 60 -6.85 7.50 3.64
CA LYS A 60 -7.84 8.00 2.69
C LYS A 60 -7.53 9.46 2.36
N ILE A 61 -7.00 9.69 1.16
CA ILE A 61 -6.74 11.05 0.68
C ILE A 61 -8.06 11.79 0.41
N CYS A 62 -8.19 12.99 0.98
CA CYS A 62 -9.42 13.80 0.93
C CYS A 62 -9.28 15.10 0.15
N LYS A 63 -8.07 15.46 -0.31
CA LYS A 63 -7.78 16.68 -1.07
C LYS A 63 -6.83 16.41 -2.24
N ASN A 64 -7.01 17.14 -3.34
CA ASN A 64 -6.04 17.17 -4.43
C ASN A 64 -4.84 18.04 -4.03
N GLY A 65 -3.64 17.62 -4.40
CA GLY A 65 -2.41 18.33 -4.08
C GLY A 65 -1.27 17.99 -5.01
N ARG A 66 -0.31 18.92 -5.14
CA ARG A 66 0.94 18.74 -5.89
C ARG A 66 2.02 19.54 -5.18
N HIS A 67 3.21 18.95 -4.99
CA HIS A 67 4.33 19.57 -4.25
C HIS A 67 3.91 20.08 -2.85
N ILE A 68 3.18 19.24 -2.10
CA ILE A 68 2.72 19.57 -0.75
C ILE A 68 3.91 19.58 0.22
N GLN A 69 4.05 20.67 0.98
CA GLN A 69 5.07 20.77 2.02
C GLN A 69 4.75 19.80 3.17
N GLN A 70 5.79 19.27 3.81
CA GLN A 70 5.68 18.16 4.76
C GLN A 70 4.76 18.49 5.95
N GLU A 71 4.83 19.72 6.48
CA GLU A 71 4.02 20.23 7.58
C GLU A 71 2.51 20.23 7.27
N PHE A 72 2.13 20.21 6.00
CA PHE A 72 0.74 20.18 5.58
C PHE A 72 0.22 18.79 5.25
N ALA A 73 1.07 17.75 5.22
CA ALA A 73 0.70 16.40 4.79
C ALA A 73 -0.49 15.83 5.58
N SER A 74 -0.55 16.05 6.89
CA SER A 74 -1.66 15.61 7.76
C SER A 74 -3.02 16.19 7.38
N LYS A 75 -3.06 17.32 6.66
CA LYS A 75 -4.30 17.96 6.20
C LYS A 75 -4.91 17.31 4.96
N TYR A 76 -4.23 16.33 4.35
CA TYR A 76 -4.61 15.70 3.08
C TYR A 76 -5.26 14.32 3.22
N TYR A 77 -5.34 13.76 4.44
CA TYR A 77 -6.14 12.58 4.73
C TYR A 77 -7.10 12.84 5.89
N ASP A 78 -8.26 12.21 5.86
CA ASP A 78 -9.32 12.37 6.89
C ASP A 78 -9.61 11.07 7.64
N LYS A 79 -9.14 9.93 7.12
CA LYS A 79 -9.36 8.61 7.70
C LYS A 79 -8.11 7.75 7.57
N ILE A 80 -7.92 6.91 8.57
CA ILE A 80 -6.88 5.88 8.63
C ILE A 80 -7.59 4.53 8.76
N GLY A 81 -7.06 3.52 8.07
CA GLY A 81 -7.51 2.15 8.18
C GLY A 81 -6.35 1.18 8.08
N ILE A 82 -6.68 -0.10 8.05
CA ILE A 82 -5.74 -1.20 7.83
C ILE A 82 -6.11 -1.86 6.51
N GLY A 83 -5.11 -2.18 5.70
CA GLY A 83 -5.23 -2.95 4.48
C GLY A 83 -4.28 -4.14 4.49
N ILE A 84 -4.61 -5.17 3.71
CA ILE A 84 -3.69 -6.26 3.41
C ILE A 84 -3.26 -6.10 1.95
N ASP A 85 -1.99 -5.80 1.74
CA ASP A 85 -1.35 -5.85 0.44
C ASP A 85 -0.98 -7.31 0.16
N PHE A 86 -1.82 -7.99 -0.63
CA PHE A 86 -1.49 -9.34 -1.12
C PHE A 86 -0.53 -9.27 -2.31
N THR A 87 0.50 -10.11 -2.26
CA THR A 87 1.58 -10.20 -3.26
C THR A 87 1.74 -11.65 -3.67
N ALA A 88 1.59 -11.95 -4.96
CA ALA A 88 1.57 -13.31 -5.53
C ALA A 88 2.84 -13.64 -6.33
#